data_AF-A0A2L2P6S2-F1
#
_entry.id   AF-A0A2L2P6S2-F1
#
_cell.length_a   1.000
_cell.length_b   1.000
_cell.length_c   1.000
_cell.angle_alpha   90.00
_cell.angle_beta   90.00
_cell.angle_gamma   90.00
#
_symmetry.space_group_name_H-M   'P 1'
#
loop_
_entity.id
_entity.type
_entity.pdbx_description
1 polymer ?
#
loop_
_entity_poly.entity_id
_entity_poly.type
_entity_poly.pdbx_seq_one_letter_code
_entity_poly.pdbx_strand_id
1 'polypeptide(L)'
;MRALRKTILAVAIVGGLITGASGCGVINDTVEGLTATGPATPDPPAGGSGSDGAGADIIVTAVVTSDAPQTGEISVTVDAPRDSQSFAEDSVELPFEHEFTVPTDVAFPFRGSRIEVDAGPGATWIECRILVDGEEVASHRAEGGASTAVCERRLQLGPS
;
A
#
# COMPACT_ATOMS: atom_id res chain seq x y z
N MET A 1 8.09 -3.61 50.64
CA MET A 1 6.65 -3.67 50.96
C MET A 1 6.12 -2.25 51.15
N ARG A 2 5.02 -1.91 50.43
CA ARG A 2 4.22 -0.66 50.48
C ARG A 2 4.92 0.58 49.88
N ALA A 3 4.33 1.37 48.98
CA ALA A 3 2.96 1.84 49.00
C ALA A 3 2.27 1.85 47.61
N LEU A 4 1.02 1.40 47.66
CA LEU A 4 0.00 1.34 46.63
C LEU A 4 -0.68 2.72 46.53
N ARG A 5 -0.62 3.40 45.37
CA ARG A 5 -1.46 4.58 45.12
C ARG A 5 -2.67 4.16 44.28
N LYS A 6 -3.78 3.92 44.98
CA LYS A 6 -5.15 3.86 44.46
C LYS A 6 -5.79 5.23 44.69
N THR A 7 -6.30 5.87 43.65
CA THR A 7 -7.15 7.07 43.75
C THR A 7 -8.10 7.06 42.54
N ILE A 8 -9.28 6.44 42.69
CA ILE A 8 -10.62 7.04 42.88
C ILE A 8 -11.36 7.28 41.54
N LEU A 9 -12.45 6.53 41.40
CA LEU A 9 -13.60 6.70 40.48
C LEU A 9 -14.14 8.14 40.43
N ALA A 10 -14.64 8.58 39.26
CA ALA A 10 -16.07 8.87 39.07
C ALA A 10 -16.39 9.36 37.65
N VAL A 11 -17.57 8.93 37.21
CA VAL A 11 -18.24 9.04 35.90
C VAL A 11 -18.84 10.43 35.66
N ALA A 12 -18.87 10.90 34.40
CA ALA A 12 -19.94 11.77 33.91
C ALA A 12 -20.20 11.55 32.41
N ILE A 13 -21.45 11.21 32.11
CA ILE A 13 -22.05 10.92 30.81
C ILE A 13 -22.55 12.24 30.20
N VAL A 14 -22.18 12.55 28.96
CA VAL A 14 -22.92 13.43 28.03
C VAL A 14 -22.55 12.90 26.63
N GLY A 15 -23.42 12.36 25.77
CA GLY A 15 -24.76 12.82 25.44
C GLY A 15 -24.69 13.62 24.13
N GLY A 16 -24.66 12.95 22.98
CA GLY A 16 -24.60 13.60 21.67
C GLY A 16 -24.99 12.65 20.55
N LEU A 17 -26.28 12.59 20.27
CA LEU A 17 -26.95 11.69 19.33
C LEU A 17 -27.34 12.47 18.06
N ILE A 18 -27.07 11.85 16.91
CA ILE A 18 -27.70 11.94 15.56
C ILE A 18 -27.44 13.11 14.55
N THR A 19 -27.03 12.64 13.35
CA THR A 19 -27.54 12.90 11.97
C THR A 19 -27.07 14.07 11.10
N GLY A 20 -26.72 13.68 9.87
CA GLY A 20 -26.86 14.45 8.62
C GLY A 20 -25.50 14.70 7.95
N ALA A 21 -25.22 14.38 6.68
CA ALA A 21 -26.07 13.93 5.60
C ALA A 21 -25.22 13.17 4.57
N SER A 22 -25.88 12.20 3.93
CA SER A 22 -25.46 11.45 2.75
C SER A 22 -25.25 12.39 1.57
N GLY A 23 -24.02 12.48 1.08
CA GLY A 23 -23.70 13.04 -0.22
C GLY A 23 -23.59 11.94 -1.28
N CYS A 24 -24.71 11.45 -1.79
CA CYS A 24 -24.74 10.73 -3.05
C CYS A 24 -24.61 11.77 -4.18
N GLY A 25 -23.39 11.93 -4.71
CA GLY A 25 -23.16 12.68 -5.94
C GLY A 25 -23.71 11.90 -7.14
N VAL A 26 -25.01 12.00 -7.39
CA VAL A 26 -25.62 11.59 -8.65
C VAL A 26 -25.34 12.68 -9.68
N ILE A 27 -24.48 12.34 -10.63
CA ILE A 27 -24.18 13.16 -11.81
C ILE A 27 -25.43 13.11 -12.67
N ASN A 28 -26.11 14.25 -12.78
CA ASN A 28 -27.27 14.43 -13.65
C ASN A 28 -26.78 14.67 -15.08
N ASP A 29 -26.35 13.61 -15.77
CA ASP A 29 -26.41 13.58 -17.22
C ASP A 29 -27.89 13.53 -17.60
N THR A 30 -28.43 14.62 -18.17
CA THR A 30 -29.42 14.62 -19.27
C THR A 30 -29.81 16.07 -19.58
N VAL A 31 -29.58 16.43 -20.85
CA VAL A 31 -30.14 17.53 -21.68
C VAL A 31 -29.82 19.00 -21.39
N GLU A 32 -28.71 19.48 -21.96
CA GLU A 32 -28.69 20.79 -22.66
C GLU A 32 -27.49 20.82 -23.62
N GLY A 33 -27.69 20.33 -24.84
CA GLY A 33 -26.60 20.16 -25.80
C GLY A 33 -27.05 20.05 -27.24
N LEU A 34 -28.03 20.85 -27.67
CA LEU A 34 -28.38 21.04 -29.07
C LEU A 34 -28.66 22.52 -29.31
N THR A 35 -27.65 23.20 -29.88
CA THR A 35 -27.64 24.48 -30.60
C THR A 35 -26.70 25.53 -30.01
N ALA A 36 -25.40 25.42 -30.32
CA ALA A 36 -24.56 26.60 -30.54
C ALA A 36 -23.29 26.22 -31.31
N THR A 37 -23.19 26.79 -32.51
CA THR A 37 -22.14 26.64 -33.52
C THR A 37 -20.95 27.56 -33.19
N GLY A 38 -19.73 27.05 -33.06
CA GLY A 38 -18.50 27.87 -33.00
C GLY A 38 -17.26 27.14 -32.44
N PRO A 39 -16.02 27.46 -32.88
CA PRO A 39 -14.96 26.48 -33.03
C PRO A 39 -13.89 26.51 -31.92
N ALA A 40 -13.65 25.36 -31.30
CA ALA A 40 -12.37 24.91 -30.75
C ALA A 40 -12.58 23.44 -30.41
N THR A 41 -11.97 22.51 -31.14
CA THR A 41 -12.08 21.08 -30.89
C THR A 41 -11.32 20.73 -29.61
N PRO A 42 -11.97 20.27 -28.52
CA PRO A 42 -11.29 19.52 -27.49
C PRO A 42 -11.27 18.06 -27.92
N ASP A 43 -10.12 17.41 -27.84
CA ASP A 43 -9.99 15.97 -28.06
C ASP A 43 -11.04 15.20 -27.24
N PRO A 44 -11.70 14.16 -27.80
CA PRO A 44 -12.55 13.29 -27.00
C PRO A 44 -11.67 12.57 -25.97
N PRO A 45 -12.12 12.38 -24.71
CA PRO A 45 -11.48 11.40 -23.85
C PRO A 45 -11.62 10.05 -24.56
N ALA A 46 -10.47 9.50 -24.96
CA ALA A 46 -10.41 8.15 -25.47
C ALA A 46 -11.10 7.22 -24.45
N GLY A 47 -11.90 6.33 -25.03
CA GLY A 47 -12.82 5.46 -24.31
C GLY A 47 -12.14 4.64 -23.23
N GLY A 48 -12.98 4.12 -22.33
CA GLY A 48 -12.56 3.17 -21.33
C GLY A 48 -11.71 2.07 -21.95
N SER A 49 -10.53 1.87 -21.35
CA SER A 49 -9.78 0.64 -21.55
C SER A 49 -10.55 -0.50 -20.89
N GLY A 50 -11.51 -1.04 -21.64
CA GLY A 50 -11.71 -2.48 -21.63
C GLY A 50 -10.40 -3.08 -22.14
N SER A 51 -9.56 -3.57 -21.24
CA SER A 51 -8.40 -4.36 -21.62
C SER A 51 -8.90 -5.75 -22.02
N ASP A 52 -9.35 -5.85 -23.27
CA ASP A 52 -9.49 -7.10 -23.99
C ASP A 52 -8.07 -7.60 -24.35
N GLY A 53 -7.53 -8.54 -23.56
CA GLY A 53 -6.65 -9.60 -24.08
C GLY A 53 -5.15 -9.35 -24.29
N ALA A 54 -4.56 -8.32 -23.67
CA ALA A 54 -3.12 -8.26 -23.41
C ALA A 54 -2.96 -8.13 -21.88
N GLY A 55 -2.36 -9.12 -21.22
CA GLY A 55 -2.26 -9.11 -19.76
C GLY A 55 -1.61 -7.82 -19.30
N ALA A 56 -2.29 -7.05 -18.44
CA ALA A 56 -1.63 -5.93 -17.77
C ALA A 56 -0.44 -6.48 -16.97
N ASP A 57 0.67 -5.74 -16.92
CA ASP A 57 1.80 -6.10 -16.07
C ASP A 57 1.36 -6.11 -14.61
N ILE A 58 1.94 -7.01 -13.80
CA ILE A 58 1.69 -7.05 -12.36
C ILE A 58 2.55 -5.97 -11.71
N ILE A 59 1.94 -5.12 -10.90
CA ILE A 59 2.65 -4.10 -10.13
C ILE A 59 2.86 -4.59 -8.70
N VAL A 60 4.12 -4.72 -8.29
CA VAL A 60 4.48 -5.08 -6.92
C VAL A 60 5.02 -3.83 -6.23
N THR A 61 4.31 -3.33 -5.21
CA THR A 61 4.71 -2.14 -4.44
C THR A 61 5.26 -2.57 -3.09
N ALA A 62 6.51 -2.20 -2.82
CA ALA A 62 7.13 -2.32 -1.51
C ALA A 62 6.92 -1.02 -0.73
N VAL A 63 6.27 -1.11 0.43
CA VAL A 63 5.99 0.05 1.29
C VAL A 63 6.64 -0.18 2.65
N VAL A 64 7.38 0.82 3.14
CA VAL A 64 7.96 0.80 4.48
C VAL A 64 7.55 2.06 5.24
N THR A 65 7.16 1.88 6.50
CA THR A 65 6.77 2.95 7.41
C THR A 65 7.37 2.73 8.80
N SER A 66 7.68 3.81 9.51
CA SER A 66 8.19 3.81 10.89
C SER A 66 7.79 5.11 11.57
N ASP A 67 8.02 5.20 12.88
CA ASP A 67 8.03 6.46 13.63
C ASP A 67 9.37 7.20 13.58
N ALA A 68 10.41 6.62 12.97
CA ALA A 68 11.65 7.31 12.62
C ALA A 68 11.62 7.86 11.17
N PRO A 69 12.39 8.92 10.87
CA PRO A 69 12.44 9.52 9.54
C PRO A 69 13.24 8.72 8.51
N GLN A 70 14.04 7.74 8.95
CA GLN A 70 14.88 6.92 8.08
C GLN A 70 14.85 5.46 8.55
N THR A 71 15.13 4.54 7.63
CA THR A 71 15.39 3.12 7.94
C THR A 71 16.85 2.88 8.32
N GLY A 72 17.14 1.69 8.84
CA GLY A 72 18.45 1.04 8.64
C GLY A 72 18.55 0.41 7.25
N GLU A 73 19.32 -0.67 7.13
CA GLU A 73 19.48 -1.40 5.86
C GLU A 73 18.11 -1.90 5.36
N ILE A 74 17.89 -1.76 4.05
CA ILE A 74 16.69 -2.25 3.37
C ILE A 74 17.09 -3.13 2.19
N SER A 75 16.40 -4.25 2.05
CA SER A 75 16.50 -5.14 0.91
C SER A 75 15.11 -5.58 0.46
N VAL A 76 14.83 -5.42 -0.83
CA VAL A 76 13.61 -5.85 -1.49
C VAL A 76 13.98 -6.75 -2.64
N THR A 77 13.32 -7.89 -2.75
CA THR A 77 13.47 -8.82 -3.87
C THR A 77 12.10 -9.19 -4.42
N VAL A 78 11.96 -9.14 -5.73
CA VAL A 78 10.80 -9.61 -6.50
C VAL A 78 11.27 -10.74 -7.42
N ASP A 79 10.73 -11.94 -7.22
CA ASP A 79 11.07 -13.11 -8.01
C ASP A 79 10.07 -13.31 -9.15
N ALA A 80 10.59 -13.33 -10.38
CA ALA A 80 9.85 -13.59 -11.60
C ALA A 80 10.67 -14.51 -12.52
N PRO A 81 10.04 -15.43 -13.29
CA PRO A 81 10.78 -16.40 -14.10
C PRO A 81 11.72 -15.79 -15.15
N ARG A 82 11.39 -14.60 -15.69
CA ARG A 82 12.16 -13.93 -16.74
C ARG A 82 12.99 -12.76 -16.24
N ASP A 83 12.53 -12.08 -15.20
CA ASP A 83 13.11 -10.80 -14.78
C ASP A 83 12.94 -10.60 -13.26
N SER A 84 13.77 -11.30 -12.47
CA SER A 84 13.81 -11.04 -11.03
C SER A 84 14.50 -9.70 -10.77
N GLN A 85 13.88 -8.88 -9.92
CA GLN A 85 14.32 -7.52 -9.61
C GLN A 85 14.66 -7.40 -8.13
N SER A 86 15.57 -6.50 -7.80
CA SER A 86 15.95 -6.24 -6.41
C SER A 86 16.33 -4.78 -6.19
N PHE A 87 16.04 -4.29 -5.00
CA PHE A 87 16.46 -2.98 -4.50
C PHE A 87 17.15 -3.16 -3.15
N ALA A 88 18.30 -2.53 -2.94
CA ALA A 88 19.01 -2.57 -1.67
C ALA A 88 19.77 -1.28 -1.42
N GLU A 89 19.63 -0.72 -0.22
CA GLU A 89 20.28 0.52 0.22
C GLU A 89 20.59 0.43 1.72
N ASP A 90 21.63 1.13 2.18
CA ASP A 90 22.01 1.16 3.60
C ASP A 90 20.98 1.93 4.46
N SER A 91 20.24 2.86 3.85
CA SER A 91 19.18 3.65 4.50
C SER A 91 18.33 4.39 3.47
N VAL A 92 17.03 4.49 3.70
CA VAL A 92 16.09 5.29 2.90
C VAL A 92 15.26 6.23 3.79
N GLU A 93 14.77 7.34 3.21
CA GLU A 93 13.83 8.24 3.89
C GLU A 93 12.44 7.61 3.99
N LEU A 94 11.76 7.85 5.11
CA LEU A 94 10.43 7.30 5.40
C LEU A 94 9.33 8.37 5.38
N PRO A 95 8.12 8.05 4.89
CA PRO A 95 7.71 6.74 4.35
C PRO A 95 8.34 6.44 2.99
N PHE A 96 8.68 5.16 2.76
CA PHE A 96 9.31 4.69 1.53
C PHE A 96 8.32 3.86 0.71
N GLU A 97 8.34 4.08 -0.61
CA GLU A 97 7.55 3.33 -1.58
C GLU A 97 8.41 3.06 -2.83
N HIS A 98 8.38 1.81 -3.31
CA HIS A 98 9.07 1.41 -4.54
C HIS A 98 8.23 0.41 -5.32
N GLU A 99 8.03 0.68 -6.61
CA GLU A 99 7.26 -0.17 -7.51
C GLU A 99 8.18 -1.01 -8.40
N PHE A 100 7.82 -2.28 -8.55
CA PHE A 100 8.42 -3.22 -9.49
C PHE A 100 7.35 -3.65 -10.50
N THR A 101 7.71 -3.68 -11.78
CA THR A 101 6.82 -4.10 -12.86
C THR A 101 7.18 -5.51 -13.31
N VAL A 102 6.25 -6.45 -13.24
CA VAL A 102 6.45 -7.85 -13.63
C VAL A 102 5.64 -8.16 -14.90
N PRO A 103 6.30 -8.42 -16.05
CA PRO A 103 5.62 -8.75 -17.29
C PRO A 103 4.76 -10.02 -17.21
N THR A 104 3.56 -10.01 -17.79
CA THR A 104 2.64 -11.17 -17.78
C THR A 104 2.73 -12.06 -19.02
N ASP A 105 3.85 -12.01 -19.73
CA ASP A 105 4.11 -12.71 -20.99
C ASP A 105 4.42 -14.22 -20.83
N VAL A 106 4.44 -14.72 -19.58
CA VAL A 106 4.66 -16.13 -19.24
C VAL A 106 3.61 -16.66 -18.28
N ALA A 107 3.45 -17.98 -18.23
CA ALA A 107 2.62 -18.62 -17.21
C ALA A 107 3.26 -18.47 -15.83
N PHE A 108 2.47 -18.02 -14.84
CA PHE A 108 2.92 -17.72 -13.47
C PHE A 108 4.08 -16.69 -13.44
N PRO A 109 3.83 -15.45 -13.89
CA PRO A 109 4.86 -14.44 -14.07
C PRO A 109 5.45 -13.90 -12.75
N PHE A 110 4.70 -13.98 -11.66
CA PHE A 110 5.16 -13.62 -10.32
C PHE A 110 5.31 -14.88 -9.47
N ARG A 111 6.46 -15.07 -8.81
CA ARG A 111 6.72 -16.22 -7.91
C ARG A 111 6.70 -15.86 -6.44
N GLY A 112 7.06 -14.62 -6.14
CA GLY A 112 7.01 -14.10 -4.80
C GLY A 112 7.81 -12.82 -4.64
N SER A 113 7.73 -12.26 -3.45
CA SER A 113 8.50 -11.09 -3.06
C SER A 113 8.85 -11.15 -1.58
N ARG A 114 9.94 -10.50 -1.22
CA ARG A 114 10.42 -10.40 0.15
C ARG A 114 10.98 -9.01 0.39
N ILE A 115 10.59 -8.41 1.50
CA ILE A 115 11.17 -7.19 2.05
C ILE A 115 11.80 -7.55 3.39
N GLU A 116 13.01 -7.10 3.61
CA GLU A 116 13.73 -7.14 4.87
C GLU A 116 14.22 -5.73 5.15
N VAL A 117 13.84 -5.17 6.30
CA VAL A 117 14.18 -3.80 6.64
C VAL A 117 14.44 -3.63 8.12
N ASP A 118 15.54 -2.96 8.44
CA ASP A 118 15.92 -2.64 9.80
C ASP A 118 15.35 -1.30 10.25
N ALA A 119 14.95 -1.24 11.53
CA ALA A 119 14.53 -0.01 12.17
C ALA A 119 15.68 1.00 12.21
N GLY A 120 15.42 2.24 11.79
CA GLY A 120 16.41 3.31 11.86
C GLY A 120 16.64 3.82 13.28
N PRO A 121 17.69 4.63 13.50
CA PRO A 121 18.01 5.16 14.82
C PRO A 121 16.84 5.94 15.45
N GLY A 122 16.46 5.55 16.67
CA GLY A 122 15.39 6.22 17.43
C GLY A 122 13.97 5.75 17.09
N ALA A 123 13.81 4.81 16.16
CA ALA A 123 12.53 4.15 15.92
C ALA A 123 12.07 3.38 17.16
N THR A 124 10.77 3.33 17.40
CA THR A 124 10.15 2.39 18.35
C THR A 124 9.46 1.24 17.64
N TRP A 125 9.18 1.37 16.34
CA TRP A 125 8.67 0.31 15.49
C TRP A 125 9.03 0.52 14.02
N ILE A 126 9.00 -0.55 13.25
CA ILE A 126 9.08 -0.50 11.78
C ILE A 126 8.12 -1.51 11.16
N GLU A 127 7.50 -1.14 10.04
CA GLU A 127 6.52 -1.96 9.34
C GLU A 127 6.83 -1.98 7.86
N CYS A 128 6.78 -3.18 7.28
CA CYS A 128 6.84 -3.38 5.85
C CYS A 128 5.53 -3.99 5.35
N ARG A 129 5.15 -3.61 4.12
CA ARG A 129 3.97 -4.10 3.43
C ARG A 129 4.32 -4.36 1.96
N ILE A 130 3.75 -5.43 1.42
CA ILE A 130 3.82 -5.78 0.01
C ILE A 130 2.41 -5.63 -0.55
N LEU A 131 2.26 -4.77 -1.56
CA LEU A 131 1.04 -4.66 -2.34
C LEU A 131 1.27 -5.30 -3.71
N VAL A 132 0.26 -5.99 -4.23
CA VAL A 132 0.23 -6.50 -5.60
C VAL A 132 -1.01 -5.94 -6.26
N ASP A 133 -0.84 -5.18 -7.33
CA ASP A 133 -1.92 -4.45 -8.02
C ASP A 133 -2.79 -3.60 -7.07
N GLY A 134 -2.14 -3.01 -6.05
CA GLY A 134 -2.78 -2.20 -5.01
C GLY A 134 -3.43 -2.99 -3.86
N GLU A 135 -3.44 -4.32 -3.89
CA GLU A 135 -3.94 -5.16 -2.80
C GLU A 135 -2.79 -5.57 -1.85
N GLU A 136 -2.94 -5.34 -0.55
CA GLU A 136 -1.97 -5.81 0.45
C GLU A 136 -1.99 -7.35 0.53
N VAL A 137 -0.87 -7.99 0.17
CA VAL A 137 -0.72 -9.45 0.17
C VAL A 137 0.15 -9.98 1.31
N ALA A 138 0.94 -9.11 1.94
CA ALA A 138 1.75 -9.42 3.10
C ALA A 138 2.09 -8.14 3.87
N SER A 139 2.12 -8.24 5.20
CA SER A 139 2.55 -7.16 6.08
C SER A 139 3.23 -7.74 7.31
N HIS A 140 4.21 -7.01 7.85
CA HIS A 140 4.86 -7.37 9.10
C HIS A 140 5.34 -6.12 9.81
N ARG A 141 4.97 -6.01 11.08
CA ARG A 141 5.38 -4.93 11.98
C ARG A 141 6.25 -5.49 13.09
N ALA A 142 7.42 -4.90 13.25
CA ALA A 142 8.38 -5.21 14.30
C ALA A 142 8.46 -4.05 15.30
N GLU A 143 8.63 -4.38 16.58
CA GLU A 143 8.67 -3.42 17.69
C GLU A 143 10.06 -3.42 18.34
N GLY A 144 10.55 -2.25 18.72
CA GLY A 144 11.86 -2.02 19.34
C GLY A 144 12.87 -1.32 18.42
N GLY A 145 13.75 -0.49 18.99
CA GLY A 145 14.67 0.36 18.20
C GLY A 145 15.85 -0.33 17.51
N ALA A 146 15.89 -1.66 17.53
CA ALA A 146 16.84 -2.48 16.76
C ALA A 146 16.09 -3.68 16.11
N SER A 147 14.80 -3.49 15.82
CA SER A 147 13.96 -4.54 15.26
C SER A 147 14.09 -4.60 13.74
N THR A 148 13.99 -5.81 13.20
CA THR A 148 13.93 -6.06 11.75
C THR A 148 12.52 -6.50 11.39
N ALA A 149 11.90 -5.84 10.40
CA ALA A 149 10.65 -6.30 9.81
C ALA A 149 10.94 -7.11 8.55
N VAL A 150 10.35 -8.32 8.48
CA VAL A 150 10.41 -9.18 7.30
C VAL A 150 9.00 -9.52 6.86
N CYS A 151 8.61 -9.09 5.66
CA CYS A 151 7.36 -9.47 5.04
C CYS A 151 7.65 -10.20 3.73
N GLU A 152 6.95 -11.29 3.52
CA GLU A 152 7.20 -12.19 2.40
C GLU A 152 5.89 -12.71 1.85
N ARG A 153 5.77 -12.68 0.52
CA ARG A 153 4.71 -13.33 -0.24
C ARG A 153 5.35 -14.45 -1.06
N ARG A 154 5.13 -15.71 -0.65
CA ARG A 154 5.46 -16.88 -1.48
C ARG A 154 4.19 -17.47 -2.06
N LEU A 155 4.20 -17.83 -3.34
CA LEU A 155 3.20 -18.74 -3.88
C LEU A 155 3.50 -20.15 -3.37
N GLN A 156 2.87 -20.54 -2.25
CA GLN A 156 2.89 -21.93 -1.81
C GLN A 156 2.07 -22.79 -2.78
N LEU A 157 2.75 -23.67 -3.52
CA LEU A 157 2.12 -24.69 -4.35
C LEU A 157 2.15 -26.04 -3.61
N GLY A 158 1.15 -26.33 -2.77
CA GLY A 158 0.94 -27.66 -2.17
C GLY A 158 0.47 -27.66 -0.70
N PRO A 159 -0.14 -28.76 -0.21
CA PRO A 159 -0.65 -28.86 1.16
C PRO A 159 0.48 -28.99 2.21
N SER A 160 0.25 -28.35 3.36
CA SER A 160 1.09 -28.35 4.58
C SER A 160 0.98 -29.65 5.38
#